data_AF-A0A842WRA1-F1
#
_entry.id   AF-A0A842WRA1-F1
#
_cell.length_a   1.000
_cell.length_b   1.000
_cell.length_c   1.000
_cell.angle_alpha   90.00
_cell.angle_beta   90.00
_cell.angle_gamma   90.00
#
_symmetry.space_group_name_H-M   'P 1'
#
loop_
_entity.id
_entity.type
_entity.pdbx_description
1 polymer ?
#
loop_
_entity_poly.entity_id
_entity_poly.type
_entity_poly.pdbx_seq_one_letter_code
_entity_poly.pdbx_strand_id
1 'polypeptide(L)'
;MHANQSIVFTSECMSTLKCVTYWEIVLLFVDIITMVNNMELRRFGVSVPGDLLNEFDTIVEEKGYIGRSEALRDAMRLYISKYKEEVEQAGGFASLSIVYEHKPNLMTKLIKHQHDAEAHVISTMHVHLTDTHCFEVLTIQGTPEGIKRLSNNIAGLSGIEYSQLFTFALPEYAEKHTH
;
A
#
# COMPACT_ATOMS: atom_id res chain seq x y z
N MET A 1 -55.86 -66.12 1.01
CA MET A 1 -54.57 -65.68 1.57
C MET A 1 -53.64 -65.38 0.41
N HIS A 2 -53.11 -64.16 0.36
CA HIS A 2 -52.56 -63.50 -0.83
C HIS A 2 -51.30 -64.17 -1.40
N ALA A 3 -51.20 -64.14 -2.73
CA ALA A 3 -50.05 -64.57 -3.52
C ALA A 3 -49.52 -63.40 -4.39
N ASN A 4 -48.19 -63.28 -4.36
CA ASN A 4 -47.19 -62.71 -5.27
C ASN A 4 -47.60 -62.19 -6.67
N GLN A 5 -47.08 -61.02 -7.09
CA GLN A 5 -46.20 -60.84 -8.27
C GLN A 5 -45.92 -59.37 -8.63
N SER A 6 -44.69 -59.14 -9.12
CA SER A 6 -44.06 -57.91 -9.62
C SER A 6 -44.70 -57.34 -10.90
N ILE A 7 -44.73 -56.01 -11.09
CA ILE A 7 -44.79 -55.36 -12.42
C ILE A 7 -43.97 -54.06 -12.43
N VAL A 8 -43.25 -53.86 -13.54
CA VAL A 8 -42.27 -52.80 -13.88
C VAL A 8 -42.84 -51.98 -15.06
N PHE A 9 -42.34 -50.74 -15.24
CA PHE A 9 -42.45 -49.81 -16.40
C PHE A 9 -43.83 -49.15 -16.59
N THR A 10 -43.99 -47.88 -17.00
CA THR A 10 -43.25 -47.08 -18.01
C THR A 10 -43.25 -45.57 -17.71
N SER A 11 -42.30 -44.88 -18.35
CA SER A 11 -42.26 -43.44 -18.61
C SER A 11 -43.40 -42.98 -19.53
N GLU A 12 -44.11 -41.89 -19.17
CA GLU A 12 -44.69 -40.85 -20.06
C GLU A 12 -45.80 -40.09 -19.32
N CYS A 13 -45.52 -38.88 -18.82
CA CYS A 13 -46.39 -37.72 -19.03
C CYS A 13 -45.66 -36.44 -18.61
N MET A 14 -45.16 -35.75 -19.61
CA MET A 14 -44.56 -34.42 -19.57
C MET A 14 -45.68 -33.36 -19.64
N SER A 15 -45.35 -32.13 -19.25
CA SER A 15 -46.17 -30.90 -19.24
C SER A 15 -46.89 -30.65 -17.89
N THR A 16 -46.52 -29.66 -17.09
CA THR A 16 -46.22 -28.25 -17.40
C THR A 16 -45.49 -27.61 -16.20
N LEU A 17 -44.72 -26.55 -16.47
CA LEU A 17 -44.00 -25.67 -15.52
C LEU A 17 -42.71 -26.21 -14.86
N LYS A 18 -41.58 -26.00 -15.54
CA LYS A 18 -40.34 -25.35 -15.03
C LYS A 18 -39.23 -25.49 -16.08
N CYS A 19 -39.27 -24.60 -17.08
CA CYS A 19 -38.20 -24.45 -18.06
C CYS A 19 -37.75 -22.98 -18.03
N VAL A 20 -37.22 -22.54 -16.90
CA VAL A 20 -36.17 -21.51 -16.89
C VAL A 20 -34.90 -22.30 -16.62
N THR A 21 -34.01 -22.23 -17.58
CA THR A 21 -32.87 -23.10 -17.79
C THR A 21 -31.97 -23.11 -16.57
N TYR A 22 -31.76 -24.30 -16.00
CA TYR A 22 -30.69 -24.55 -15.02
C TYR A 22 -29.32 -24.08 -15.57
N TRP A 23 -29.19 -23.97 -16.88
CA TRP A 23 -28.03 -23.46 -17.61
C TRP A 23 -27.78 -21.94 -17.44
N GLU A 24 -28.80 -21.09 -17.29
CA GLU A 24 -28.60 -19.63 -17.11
C GLU A 24 -28.09 -19.29 -15.70
N ILE A 25 -28.51 -20.04 -14.68
CA ILE A 25 -28.02 -19.90 -13.30
C ILE A 25 -26.58 -20.43 -13.19
N VAL A 26 -26.26 -21.53 -13.89
CA VAL A 26 -24.89 -22.08 -13.91
C VAL A 26 -23.92 -21.12 -14.59
N LEU A 27 -24.31 -20.42 -15.65
CA LEU A 27 -23.45 -19.40 -16.30
C LEU A 27 -23.18 -18.19 -15.39
N LEU A 28 -24.20 -17.70 -14.67
CA LEU A 28 -24.01 -16.62 -13.67
C LEU A 28 -23.12 -17.06 -12.49
N PHE A 29 -23.14 -18.34 -12.10
CA PHE A 29 -22.25 -18.87 -11.08
C PHE A 29 -20.81 -19.08 -11.59
N VAL A 30 -20.62 -19.49 -12.85
CA VAL A 30 -19.30 -19.60 -13.46
C VAL A 30 -18.65 -18.22 -13.59
N ASP A 31 -19.40 -17.18 -13.98
CA ASP A 31 -18.88 -15.81 -14.07
C ASP A 31 -18.44 -15.24 -12.70
N ILE A 32 -19.21 -15.53 -11.63
CA ILE A 32 -18.84 -15.14 -10.25
C ILE A 32 -17.59 -15.91 -9.78
N ILE A 33 -17.50 -17.21 -10.06
CA ILE A 33 -16.33 -18.03 -9.69
C ILE A 33 -15.07 -17.56 -10.46
N THR A 34 -15.22 -17.10 -11.70
CA THR A 34 -14.11 -16.61 -12.52
C THR A 34 -13.64 -15.22 -12.08
N MET A 35 -14.53 -14.35 -11.58
CA MET A 35 -14.17 -13.02 -11.06
C MET A 35 -13.40 -13.05 -9.72
N VAL A 36 -13.60 -14.08 -8.89
CA VAL A 36 -12.92 -14.17 -7.58
C VAL A 36 -11.50 -14.72 -7.69
N ASN A 37 -11.14 -15.41 -8.79
CA ASN A 37 -9.97 -16.28 -8.82
C ASN A 37 -8.83 -15.83 -9.75
N ASN A 38 -8.50 -14.54 -9.76
CA ASN A 38 -7.33 -14.05 -10.50
C ASN A 38 -6.46 -13.10 -9.67
N MET A 39 -5.91 -13.60 -8.55
CA MET A 39 -4.73 -12.97 -7.94
C MET A 39 -3.48 -13.50 -8.67
N GLU A 40 -2.95 -12.71 -9.60
CA GLU A 40 -1.66 -13.00 -10.23
C GLU A 40 -0.54 -12.92 -9.16
N LEU A 41 -0.04 -14.07 -8.72
CA LEU A 41 1.08 -14.13 -7.77
C LEU A 41 2.40 -13.89 -8.49
N ARG A 42 3.06 -12.79 -8.15
CA ARG A 42 4.40 -12.44 -8.64
C ARG A 42 5.45 -12.88 -7.61
N ARG A 43 6.46 -13.63 -8.05
CA ARG A 43 7.60 -14.01 -7.21
C ARG A 43 8.73 -13.01 -7.41
N PHE A 44 9.32 -12.56 -6.30
CA PHE A 44 10.50 -11.71 -6.28
C PHE A 44 11.41 -12.14 -5.15
N GLY A 45 12.72 -11.90 -5.29
CA GLY A 45 13.72 -12.17 -4.27
C GLY A 45 14.13 -10.88 -3.56
N VAL A 46 14.35 -10.96 -2.25
CA VAL A 46 14.87 -9.85 -1.43
C VAL A 46 16.11 -10.33 -0.69
N SER A 47 17.12 -9.45 -0.60
CA SER A 47 18.29 -9.68 0.25
C SER A 47 18.10 -8.90 1.55
N VAL A 48 18.31 -9.55 2.68
CA VAL A 48 18.16 -8.96 4.02
C VAL A 48 19.32 -9.39 4.92
N PRO A 49 19.72 -8.58 5.91
CA PRO A 49 20.65 -9.00 6.95
C PRO A 49 20.17 -10.27 7.67
N GLY A 50 21.11 -11.14 8.06
CA GLY A 50 20.77 -12.45 8.63
C GLY A 50 20.14 -12.37 10.01
N ASP A 51 20.60 -11.43 10.84
CA ASP A 51 20.00 -11.08 12.13
C ASP A 51 18.54 -10.61 11.99
N LEU A 52 18.27 -9.71 11.03
CA LEU A 52 16.92 -9.25 10.73
C LEU A 52 15.99 -10.39 10.30
N LEU A 53 16.49 -11.33 9.49
CA LEU A 53 15.71 -12.50 9.08
C LEU A 53 15.38 -13.41 10.27
N ASN A 54 16.32 -13.60 11.21
CA ASN A 54 16.10 -14.40 12.41
C ASN A 54 15.04 -13.78 13.34
N GLU A 55 15.08 -12.46 13.52
CA GLU A 55 14.04 -11.74 14.27
C GLU A 55 12.68 -11.88 13.59
N PHE A 56 12.65 -11.74 12.26
CA PHE A 56 11.41 -11.92 11.51
C PHE A 56 10.86 -13.34 11.66
N ASP A 57 11.70 -14.38 11.60
CA ASP A 57 11.30 -15.77 11.79
C ASP A 57 10.68 -16.03 13.16
N THR A 58 11.26 -15.44 14.21
CA THR A 58 10.71 -15.52 15.57
C THR A 58 9.27 -14.99 15.58
N ILE A 59 9.02 -13.85 14.93
CA ILE A 59 7.68 -13.25 14.83
C ILE A 59 6.74 -14.13 13.98
N VAL A 60 7.23 -14.74 12.90
CA VAL A 60 6.43 -15.66 12.05
C VAL A 60 5.91 -16.83 12.89
N GLU A 61 6.77 -17.42 13.72
CA GLU A 61 6.42 -18.53 14.61
C GLU A 61 5.46 -18.09 15.72
N GLU A 62 5.79 -17.01 16.44
CA GLU A 62 4.97 -16.50 17.55
C GLU A 62 3.55 -16.11 17.12
N LYS A 63 3.41 -15.54 15.91
CA LYS A 63 2.10 -15.18 15.35
C LYS A 63 1.38 -16.34 14.63
N GLY A 64 2.00 -17.52 14.54
CA GLY A 64 1.39 -18.71 13.94
C GLY A 64 1.17 -18.60 12.43
N TYR A 65 2.03 -17.86 11.72
CA TYR A 65 1.95 -17.75 10.27
C TYR A 65 2.31 -19.09 9.59
N ILE A 66 1.65 -19.39 8.48
CA ILE A 66 1.92 -20.59 7.65
C ILE A 66 3.33 -20.54 7.03
N GLY A 67 3.90 -19.34 6.88
CA GLY A 67 5.30 -19.14 6.50
C GLY A 67 5.65 -17.69 6.25
N ARG A 68 6.96 -17.43 6.01
CA ARG A 68 7.53 -16.08 5.79
C ARG A 68 6.79 -15.29 4.71
N SER A 69 6.38 -15.94 3.63
CA SER A 69 5.70 -15.27 2.51
C SER A 69 4.34 -14.68 2.90
N GLU A 70 3.60 -15.31 3.81
CA GLU A 70 2.31 -14.78 4.28
C GLU A 70 2.53 -13.63 5.25
N ALA A 71 3.44 -13.81 6.21
CA ALA A 71 3.82 -12.76 7.15
C ALA A 71 4.35 -11.52 6.42
N LEU A 72 5.17 -11.71 5.38
CA LEU A 72 5.71 -10.61 4.57
C LEU A 72 4.59 -9.91 3.79
N ARG A 73 3.64 -10.67 3.22
CA ARG A 73 2.51 -10.08 2.52
C ARG A 73 1.62 -9.26 3.44
N ASP A 74 1.39 -9.74 4.66
CA ASP A 74 0.62 -9.02 5.67
C ASP A 74 1.35 -7.77 6.16
N ALA A 75 2.66 -7.86 6.39
CA ALA A 75 3.48 -6.69 6.71
C ALA A 75 3.43 -5.64 5.59
N MET A 76 3.49 -6.08 4.32
CA MET A 76 3.33 -5.19 3.17
C MET A 76 1.94 -4.53 3.14
N ARG A 77 0.86 -5.29 3.36
CA ARG A 77 -0.50 -4.74 3.42
C ARG A 77 -0.65 -3.72 4.54
N LEU A 78 -0.15 -4.03 5.73
CA LEU A 78 -0.20 -3.15 6.90
C LEU A 78 0.59 -1.86 6.64
N TYR A 79 1.79 -1.98 6.09
CA TYR A 79 2.61 -0.83 5.70
C TYR A 79 1.88 0.05 4.68
N ILE A 80 1.27 -0.54 3.66
CA ILE A 80 0.48 0.20 2.65
C ILE A 80 -0.75 0.86 3.27
N SER A 81 -1.47 0.18 4.18
CA SER A 81 -2.66 0.75 4.83
C SER A 81 -2.30 1.94 5.69
N LYS A 82 -1.31 1.79 6.57
CA LYS A 82 -0.82 2.87 7.42
C LYS A 82 -0.36 4.06 6.57
N TYR A 83 0.37 3.77 5.50
CA TYR A 83 0.80 4.79 4.55
C TYR A 83 -0.39 5.54 3.91
N LYS A 84 -1.48 4.84 3.56
CA LYS A 84 -2.69 5.47 3.00
C LYS A 84 -3.45 6.30 4.04
N GLU A 85 -3.57 5.81 5.26
CA GLU A 85 -4.21 6.52 6.37
C GLU A 85 -3.46 7.82 6.71
N GLU A 86 -2.12 7.78 6.75
CA GLU A 86 -1.27 8.97 6.93
C GLU A 86 -1.44 10.00 5.81
N VAL A 87 -1.84 9.57 4.62
CA VAL A 87 -2.10 10.43 3.45
C VAL A 87 -3.54 10.96 3.45
N GLU A 88 -4.53 10.14 3.79
CA GLU A 88 -5.94 10.55 3.82
C GLU A 88 -6.27 11.49 5.00
N GLN A 89 -5.55 11.36 6.13
CA GLN A 89 -5.72 12.21 7.31
C GLN A 89 -4.76 13.41 7.37
N ALA A 90 -3.81 13.52 6.43
CA ALA A 90 -2.95 14.68 6.34
C ALA A 90 -3.79 15.88 5.89
N GLY A 91 -4.21 16.71 6.85
CA GLY A 91 -4.31 18.15 6.60
C GLY A 91 -3.04 18.57 5.88
N GLY A 92 -3.16 19.42 4.87
CA GLY A 92 -2.15 19.58 3.83
C GLY A 92 -0.81 20.17 4.26
N PHE A 93 -0.21 19.71 5.36
CA PHE A 93 1.06 20.08 5.95
C PHE A 93 1.87 18.81 6.27
N ALA A 94 3.17 18.92 6.09
CA ALA A 94 4.12 17.87 6.42
C ALA A 94 5.49 18.45 6.75
N SER A 95 6.30 17.63 7.42
CA SER A 95 7.72 17.85 7.61
C SER A 95 8.48 16.68 6.97
N LEU A 96 9.40 16.97 6.05
CA LEU A 96 10.30 15.98 5.46
C LEU A 96 11.70 16.19 6.02
N SER A 97 12.21 15.21 6.76
CA SER A 97 13.55 15.22 7.32
C SER A 97 14.46 14.32 6.49
N ILE A 98 15.59 14.84 6.00
CA ILE A 98 16.56 14.10 5.18
C ILE A 98 17.99 14.24 5.70
N VAL A 99 18.79 13.19 5.56
CA VAL A 99 20.25 13.23 5.73
C VAL A 99 20.90 12.85 4.42
N TYR A 100 21.90 13.61 3.98
CA TYR A 100 22.60 13.36 2.73
C TYR A 100 24.05 13.83 2.73
N GLU A 101 24.83 13.25 1.83
CA GLU A 101 26.20 13.70 1.56
C GLU A 101 26.20 14.97 0.68
N HIS A 102 26.80 16.05 1.16
CA HIS A 102 26.85 17.34 0.49
C HIS A 102 27.69 17.28 -0.79
N LYS A 103 27.00 17.13 -1.93
CA LYS A 103 27.59 17.16 -3.27
C LYS A 103 26.92 18.25 -4.10
N PRO A 104 27.67 19.09 -4.86
CA PRO A 104 27.10 20.18 -5.64
C PRO A 104 25.94 19.75 -6.58
N ASN A 105 26.07 18.58 -7.22
CA ASN A 105 25.03 18.05 -8.10
C ASN A 105 23.75 17.66 -7.33
N LEU A 106 23.89 17.12 -6.12
CA LEU A 106 22.73 16.78 -5.29
C LEU A 106 21.98 18.04 -4.84
N MET A 107 22.71 19.07 -4.42
CA MET A 107 22.12 20.36 -4.03
C MET A 107 21.27 20.96 -5.14
N THR A 108 21.80 21.01 -6.36
CA THR A 108 21.05 21.52 -7.52
C THR A 108 19.78 20.71 -7.79
N LYS A 109 19.83 19.37 -7.63
CA LYS A 109 18.66 18.51 -7.79
C LYS A 109 17.63 18.72 -6.68
N LEU A 110 18.08 18.83 -5.42
CA LEU A 110 17.21 19.10 -4.28
C LEU A 110 16.45 20.42 -4.48
N ILE A 111 17.16 21.50 -4.77
CA ILE A 111 16.56 22.82 -5.05
C ILE A 111 15.58 22.71 -6.21
N LYS A 112 15.95 22.04 -7.31
CA LYS A 112 15.06 21.84 -8.45
C LYS A 112 13.79 21.09 -8.08
N HIS A 113 13.90 19.99 -7.34
CA HIS A 113 12.72 19.23 -6.90
C HIS A 113 11.83 20.03 -5.96
N GLN A 114 12.40 20.88 -5.10
CA GLN A 114 11.63 21.78 -4.23
C GLN A 114 10.91 22.87 -5.04
N HIS A 115 11.56 23.47 -6.04
CA HIS A 115 10.98 24.52 -6.89
C HIS A 115 9.94 24.01 -7.89
N ASP A 116 10.14 22.82 -8.46
CA ASP A 116 9.26 22.23 -9.46
C ASP A 116 8.06 21.48 -8.82
N ALA A 117 8.01 21.41 -7.48
CA ALA A 117 6.96 20.70 -6.78
C ALA A 117 5.62 21.42 -6.86
N GLU A 118 4.53 20.67 -7.04
CA GLU A 118 3.17 21.18 -6.82
C GLU A 118 2.89 21.45 -5.33
N ALA A 119 3.55 20.69 -4.44
CA ALA A 119 3.51 20.97 -3.01
C ALA A 119 4.44 22.14 -2.70
N HIS A 120 3.93 23.12 -1.97
CA HIS A 120 4.66 24.31 -1.58
C HIS A 120 5.61 24.01 -0.41
N VAL A 121 6.91 24.12 -0.64
CA VAL A 121 7.89 24.11 0.46
C VAL A 121 7.84 25.48 1.13
N ILE A 122 7.27 25.54 2.34
CA ILE A 122 7.12 26.77 3.13
C ILE A 122 8.48 27.26 3.61
N SER A 123 9.29 26.33 4.12
CA SER A 123 10.60 26.64 4.67
C SER A 123 11.48 25.39 4.67
N THR A 124 12.78 25.66 4.68
CA THR A 124 13.82 24.64 4.74
C THR A 124 14.82 25.05 5.81
N MET A 125 15.07 24.16 6.77
CA MET A 125 16.18 24.29 7.71
C MET A 125 17.30 23.35 7.28
N HIS A 126 18.52 23.87 7.17
CA HIS A 126 19.70 23.10 6.78
C HIS A 126 20.75 23.17 7.89
N VAL A 127 21.29 22.02 8.28
CA VAL A 127 22.31 21.88 9.32
C VAL A 127 23.46 21.03 8.79
N HIS A 128 24.69 21.53 8.89
CA HIS A 128 25.89 20.72 8.64
C HIS A 128 26.13 19.81 9.85
N LEU A 129 25.97 18.49 9.69
CA LEU A 129 26.26 17.51 10.74
C LEU A 129 27.76 17.20 10.80
N THR A 130 28.40 17.13 9.64
CA THR A 130 29.84 16.90 9.47
C THR A 130 30.35 17.71 8.26
N ASP A 131 31.64 17.58 7.94
CA ASP A 131 32.22 18.18 6.72
C ASP A 131 31.60 17.65 5.42
N THR A 132 30.97 16.47 5.48
CA THR A 132 30.41 15.79 4.30
C THR A 132 28.91 15.58 4.37
N HIS A 133 28.27 15.68 5.54
CA HIS A 133 26.85 15.34 5.70
C HIS A 133 26.03 16.52 6.20
N CYS A 134 24.85 16.65 5.60
CA CYS A 134 23.86 17.65 5.96
C CYS A 134 22.58 16.98 6.42
N PHE A 135 21.94 17.59 7.41
CA PHE A 135 20.57 17.31 7.81
C PHE A 135 19.68 18.46 7.35
N GLU A 136 18.59 18.14 6.68
CA GLU A 136 17.66 19.14 6.17
C GLU A 136 16.23 18.77 6.56
N VAL A 137 15.47 19.76 7.01
CA VAL A 137 14.05 19.62 7.33
C VAL A 137 13.25 20.60 6.49
N LEU A 138 12.37 20.07 5.66
CA LEU A 138 11.48 20.83 4.80
C LEU A 138 10.09 20.85 5.44
N THR A 139 9.58 22.05 5.72
CA THR A 139 8.15 22.24 6.04
C THR A 139 7.39 22.42 4.75
N ILE A 140 6.42 21.55 4.50
CA ILE A 140 5.73 21.43 3.21
C ILE A 140 4.24 21.65 3.45
N GLN A 141 3.59 22.39 2.56
CA GLN A 141 2.15 22.50 2.45
C GLN A 141 1.67 22.08 1.06
N GLY A 142 0.63 21.25 0.97
CA GLY A 142 0.09 20.83 -0.31
C GLY A 142 -0.97 19.75 -0.17
N THR A 143 -1.43 19.23 -1.30
CA THR A 143 -2.28 18.04 -1.27
C THR A 143 -1.46 16.84 -0.78
N PRO A 144 -2.10 15.83 -0.16
CA PRO A 144 -1.40 14.63 0.26
C PRO A 144 -0.63 13.94 -0.88
N GLU A 145 -1.17 13.90 -2.11
CA GLU A 145 -0.45 13.35 -3.25
C GLU A 145 0.76 14.21 -3.66
N GLY A 146 0.63 15.53 -3.62
CA GLY A 146 1.72 16.45 -3.93
C GLY A 146 2.88 16.31 -2.94
N ILE A 147 2.57 16.27 -1.65
CA ILE A 147 3.54 16.08 -0.56
C ILE A 147 4.25 14.73 -0.73
N LYS A 148 3.48 13.66 -0.92
CA LYS A 148 4.02 12.31 -1.15
C LYS A 148 4.95 12.27 -2.35
N ARG A 149 4.53 12.86 -3.47
CA ARG A 149 5.32 12.85 -4.71
C ARG A 149 6.63 13.60 -4.53
N LEU A 150 6.62 14.77 -3.88
CA LEU A 150 7.83 15.50 -3.54
C LEU A 150 8.76 14.67 -2.65
N SER A 151 8.23 14.10 -1.57
CA SER A 151 8.99 13.24 -0.65
C SER A 151 9.65 12.06 -1.36
N ASN A 152 8.91 11.36 -2.23
CA ASN A 152 9.43 10.21 -2.98
C ASN A 152 10.49 10.62 -4.00
N ASN A 153 10.28 11.74 -4.70
CA ASN A 153 11.26 12.27 -5.66
C ASN A 153 12.57 12.63 -4.97
N ILE A 154 12.51 13.31 -3.82
CA ILE A 154 13.68 13.64 -3.01
C ILE A 154 14.34 12.36 -2.50
N ALA A 155 13.59 11.45 -1.88
CA ALA A 155 14.13 10.18 -1.34
C ALA A 155 14.80 9.31 -2.41
N GLY A 156 14.37 9.40 -3.67
CA GLY A 156 14.95 8.67 -4.81
C GLY A 156 16.25 9.28 -5.35
N LEU A 157 16.69 10.44 -4.86
CA LEU A 157 17.95 11.04 -5.30
C LEU A 157 19.15 10.25 -4.78
N SER A 158 20.08 9.94 -5.68
CA SER A 158 21.38 9.36 -5.29
C SER A 158 22.13 10.32 -4.36
N GLY A 159 22.47 9.84 -3.16
CA GLY A 159 23.15 10.59 -2.11
C GLY A 159 22.27 10.91 -0.89
N ILE A 160 20.97 10.60 -0.95
CA ILE A 160 20.09 10.61 0.23
C ILE A 160 20.31 9.33 1.02
N GLU A 161 20.70 9.46 2.29
CA GLU A 161 20.99 8.34 3.18
C GLU A 161 19.85 8.08 4.16
N TYR A 162 19.14 9.14 4.57
CA TYR A 162 17.95 9.05 5.40
C TYR A 162 16.86 9.95 4.86
N SER A 163 15.61 9.50 4.92
CA SER A 163 14.44 10.28 4.55
C SER A 163 13.23 9.82 5.38
N GLN A 164 12.62 10.75 6.09
CA GLN A 164 11.42 10.50 6.88
C GLN A 164 10.41 11.61 6.65
N LEU A 165 9.25 11.22 6.15
CA LEU A 165 8.09 12.09 6.04
C LEU A 165 7.26 11.98 7.32
N PHE A 166 6.85 13.13 7.85
CA PHE A 166 5.89 13.25 8.93
C PHE A 166 4.75 14.16 8.48
N THR A 167 3.56 13.60 8.30
CA THR A 167 2.36 14.36 7.93
C THR A 167 1.56 14.72 9.19
N PHE A 168 0.92 15.88 9.20
CA PHE A 168 0.08 16.29 10.32
C PHE A 168 -1.04 17.23 9.88
N ALA A 169 -2.19 17.12 10.54
CA ALA A 169 -3.35 17.99 10.31
C ALA A 169 -3.47 19.04 11.41
N LEU A 170 -3.92 20.23 11.05
CA LEU A 170 -4.44 21.19 12.02
C LEU A 170 -5.93 20.88 12.27
N PRO A 171 -6.41 20.95 13.52
CA PRO A 171 -7.85 20.86 13.79
C PRO A 171 -8.60 22.02 13.10
N GLU A 172 -9.83 21.77 12.65
CA GLU A 172 -10.67 22.71 11.85
C GLU A 172 -10.90 24.09 12.51
N TYR A 173 -10.61 24.24 13.79
CA TYR A 173 -10.76 25.50 14.55
C TYR A 173 -9.49 26.36 14.62
N ALA A 174 -8.42 26.01 13.91
CA ALA A 174 -7.22 26.84 13.83
C ALA A 174 -7.48 28.04 12.90
N GLU A 175 -7.67 29.23 13.48
CA GLU A 175 -7.75 30.48 12.71
C GLU A 175 -6.51 30.62 11.82
N LYS A 176 -6.73 30.92 10.53
CA LYS A 176 -5.63 31.20 9.60
C LYS A 176 -4.97 32.52 10.03
N HIS A 177 -3.73 32.46 10.50
CA HIS A 177 -2.92 33.67 10.64
C HIS A 177 -2.69 34.31 9.26
N THR A 178 -3.26 35.50 9.06
CA THR A 178 -2.93 36.38 7.93
C THR A 178 -1.61 37.09 8.24
N HIS A 179 -0.59 36.84 7.42
CA HIS A 179 0.62 37.67 7.37
C HIS A 179 0.38 38.92 6.52
#